data_AF-M2Q3G3-F1
#
_entry.id   AF-M2Q3G3-F1
#
_cell.length_a   1.000
_cell.length_b   1.000
_cell.length_c   1.000
_cell.angle_alpha   90.00
_cell.angle_beta   90.00
_cell.angle_gamma   90.00
#
_symmetry.space_group_name_H-M   'P 1'
#
loop_
_entity.id
_entity.type
_entity.pdbx_description
1 polymer ?
#
loop_
_entity_poly.entity_id
_entity_poly.type
_entity_poly.pdbx_seq_one_letter_code
_entity_poly.pdbx_strand_id
1 'polypeptide(L)'
;MIFSGGSTTGGASEAQLMADYAKSVLGFDGTVLLEERSRTTWENVTNVIPLIEDVDRVKIVSQPAHALKARAYLRRQRPDLAKRLVPADDYRLGEWLIVKPLLALYGLWTLRGLEDDERKNSL
;
A
#
# COMPACT_ATOMS: atom_id res chain seq x y z
N MET A 1 11.49 9.88 7.04
CA MET A 1 10.51 9.10 6.24
C MET A 1 11.06 8.96 4.84
N ILE A 2 10.93 7.79 4.22
CA ILE A 2 11.38 7.54 2.85
C ILE A 2 10.15 7.21 2.01
N PHE A 3 9.95 7.94 0.92
CA PHE A 3 8.95 7.59 -0.08
C PHE A 3 9.66 7.00 -1.30
N SER A 4 9.16 5.87 -1.78
CA SER A 4 9.77 5.10 -2.88
C SER A 4 8.72 4.70 -3.90
N GLY A 5 8.99 5.06 -5.16
CA GLY A 5 8.11 4.84 -6.30
C GLY A 5 8.33 5.90 -7.36
N GLY A 6 8.65 5.48 -8.58
CA GLY A 6 8.89 6.36 -9.72
C GLY A 6 7.64 6.80 -10.46
N SER A 7 7.84 7.42 -11.61
CA SER A 7 6.75 7.88 -12.48
C SER A 7 6.25 6.75 -13.39
N THR A 8 4.95 6.50 -13.38
CA THR A 8 4.29 5.48 -14.20
C THR A 8 3.73 6.06 -15.50
N THR A 9 3.32 7.33 -15.54
CA THR A 9 2.62 7.94 -16.69
C THR A 9 3.13 9.32 -17.10
N GLY A 10 4.38 9.69 -16.77
CA GLY A 10 5.03 10.90 -17.29
C GLY A 10 4.74 12.19 -16.51
N GLY A 11 4.42 12.08 -15.22
CA GLY A 11 4.28 13.20 -14.28
C GLY A 11 5.18 13.04 -13.04
N ALA A 12 4.82 13.72 -11.95
CA ALA A 12 5.47 13.55 -10.65
C ALA A 12 5.54 12.07 -10.25
N SER A 13 6.65 11.67 -9.63
CA SER A 13 6.80 10.31 -9.13
C SER A 13 5.79 10.04 -8.00
N GLU A 14 5.45 8.78 -7.77
CA GLU A 14 4.63 8.40 -6.61
C GLU A 14 5.30 8.88 -5.30
N ALA A 15 6.63 8.80 -5.23
CA ALA A 15 7.39 9.27 -4.08
C ALA A 15 7.23 10.77 -3.83
N GLN A 16 7.34 11.60 -4.87
CA GLN A 16 7.18 13.05 -4.77
C GLN A 16 5.75 13.41 -4.36
N LEU A 17 4.74 12.78 -4.98
CA LEU A 17 3.33 13.03 -4.64
C LEU A 17 3.04 12.75 -3.16
N MET A 18 3.54 11.64 -2.63
CA MET A 18 3.36 11.27 -1.24
C MET A 18 4.10 12.20 -0.27
N ALA A 19 5.30 12.69 -0.66
CA ALA A 19 6.04 13.65 0.13
C ALA A 19 5.36 15.01 0.21
N ASP A 20 4.82 15.49 -0.91
CA ASP A 20 4.08 16.75 -0.96
C ASP A 20 2.82 16.67 -0.11
N TYR A 21 2.11 15.55 -0.16
CA TYR A 21 0.96 15.29 0.69
C TYR A 21 1.35 15.28 2.19
N ALA A 22 2.41 14.56 2.54
CA ALA A 22 2.87 14.48 3.93
C ALA A 22 3.25 15.85 4.49
N LYS A 23 3.96 16.69 3.72
CA LYS A 23 4.37 18.03 4.16
C LYS A 23 3.21 19.02 4.16
N SER A 24 2.48 19.11 3.06
CA SER A 24 1.55 20.21 2.80
C SER A 24 0.17 19.98 3.43
N VAL A 25 -0.26 18.71 3.53
CA VAL A 25 -1.59 18.36 4.04
C VAL A 25 -1.50 17.82 5.47
N LEU A 26 -0.55 16.93 5.74
CA LEU A 26 -0.40 16.33 7.07
C LEU A 26 0.52 17.13 8.01
N GLY A 27 1.20 18.17 7.51
CA GLY A 27 2.09 19.01 8.31
C GLY A 27 3.33 18.28 8.84
N PHE A 28 3.77 17.21 8.18
CA PHE A 28 4.96 16.47 8.60
C PHE A 28 6.22 17.34 8.41
N ASP A 29 6.91 17.63 9.50
CA ASP A 29 8.09 18.49 9.57
C ASP A 29 9.42 17.72 9.63
N GLY A 30 9.38 16.40 9.75
CA GLY A 30 10.56 15.55 9.81
C GLY A 30 11.27 15.40 8.46
N THR A 31 12.46 14.78 8.51
CA THR A 31 13.27 14.53 7.31
C THR A 31 12.56 13.59 6.35
N VAL A 32 12.49 13.99 5.07
CA VAL A 32 11.94 13.20 3.97
C VAL A 32 13.05 12.93 2.95
N LEU A 33 13.19 11.67 2.55
CA LEU A 33 14.03 11.23 1.44
C LEU A 33 13.14 10.65 0.33
N LEU A 34 13.55 10.84 -0.92
CA LEU A 34 12.82 10.39 -2.09
C LEU A 34 13.62 9.35 -2.86
N GLU A 35 12.94 8.32 -3.29
CA GLU A 35 13.41 7.34 -4.26
C GLU A 35 12.41 7.30 -5.43
N GLU A 36 12.80 7.86 -6.56
CA GLU A 36 11.88 8.17 -7.67
C GLU A 36 12.14 7.35 -8.94
N ARG A 37 13.01 6.34 -8.86
CA ARG A 37 13.50 5.62 -10.04
C ARG A 37 12.84 4.26 -10.20
N SER A 38 12.35 3.69 -9.10
CA SER A 38 11.74 2.37 -9.12
C SER A 38 10.45 2.32 -9.93
N ARG A 39 10.28 1.23 -10.68
CA ARG A 39 9.07 0.91 -11.45
C ARG A 39 8.39 -0.36 -10.96
N THR A 40 9.00 -1.04 -10.00
CA THR A 40 8.51 -2.29 -9.44
C THR A 40 8.73 -2.34 -7.93
N THR A 41 7.95 -3.15 -7.22
CA THR A 41 8.18 -3.38 -5.78
C THR A 41 9.58 -3.94 -5.48
N TRP A 42 10.19 -4.67 -6.41
CA TRP A 42 11.55 -5.19 -6.26
C TRP A 42 12.58 -4.06 -6.30
N GLU A 43 12.44 -3.14 -7.25
CA GLU A 43 13.28 -1.95 -7.36
C GLU A 43 13.08 -1.01 -6.18
N ASN A 44 11.83 -0.81 -5.71
CA ASN A 44 11.57 0.00 -4.52
C ASN A 44 12.46 -0.46 -3.35
N VAL A 45 12.43 -1.76 -3.07
CA VAL A 45 13.25 -2.35 -1.98
C VAL A 45 14.74 -2.22 -2.28
N THR A 46 15.17 -2.51 -3.51
CA THR A 46 16.57 -2.43 -3.91
C THR A 46 17.13 -1.01 -3.70
N ASN A 47 16.39 -0.01 -4.14
CA ASN A 47 16.86 1.37 -4.18
C ASN A 47 16.82 2.07 -2.82
N VAL A 48 15.97 1.61 -1.88
CA VAL A 48 15.97 2.15 -0.52
C VAL A 48 17.02 1.53 0.39
N ILE A 49 17.59 0.36 0.05
CA ILE A 49 18.61 -0.33 0.88
C ILE A 49 19.76 0.61 1.29
N PRO A 50 20.39 1.38 0.37
CA PRO A 50 21.47 2.30 0.74
C PRO A 50 21.04 3.41 1.73
N LEU A 51 19.75 3.73 1.78
CA LEU A 51 19.20 4.77 2.63
C LEU A 51 18.87 4.28 4.05
N ILE A 52 18.88 2.96 4.27
CA ILE A 52 18.46 2.32 5.53
C ILE A 52 19.57 1.46 6.15
N GLU A 53 20.81 1.53 5.68
CA GLU A 53 21.88 0.65 6.17
C GLU A 53 22.21 0.86 7.65
N ASP A 54 22.12 2.10 8.11
CA ASP A 54 22.54 2.52 9.45
C ASP A 54 21.37 2.75 10.41
N VAL A 55 20.14 2.38 10.03
CA VAL A 55 18.96 2.57 10.91
C VAL A 55 18.74 1.38 11.81
N ASP A 56 18.32 1.63 13.05
CA ASP A 56 18.05 0.57 14.04
C ASP A 56 16.77 -0.21 13.77
N ARG A 57 15.78 0.44 13.14
CA ARG A 57 14.43 -0.11 12.93
C ARG A 57 13.87 0.31 11.57
N VAL A 58 13.26 -0.63 10.89
CA VAL A 58 12.62 -0.43 9.58
C VAL A 58 11.14 -0.77 9.68
N LYS A 59 10.28 0.20 9.37
CA LYS A 59 8.85 -0.01 9.15
C LYS A 59 8.56 0.11 7.67
N ILE A 60 7.91 -0.88 7.09
CA ILE A 60 7.42 -0.82 5.71
C ILE A 60 5.92 -0.55 5.79
N VAL A 61 5.50 0.59 5.25
CA VAL A 61 4.09 1.04 5.24
C VAL A 61 3.62 1.07 3.79
N SER A 62 2.65 0.22 3.46
CA SER A 62 2.03 0.16 2.14
C SER A 62 0.71 -0.61 2.24
N GLN A 63 0.03 -0.80 1.11
CA GLN A 63 -1.10 -1.73 1.04
C GLN A 63 -0.64 -3.14 1.48
N PRO A 64 -1.48 -3.96 2.15
CA PRO A 64 -1.03 -5.17 2.86
C PRO A 64 -0.26 -6.17 1.99
N ALA A 65 -0.74 -6.42 0.77
CA ALA A 65 -0.08 -7.31 -0.17
C ALA A 65 1.30 -6.79 -0.60
N HIS A 66 1.43 -5.47 -0.82
CA HIS A 66 2.68 -4.82 -1.17
C HIS A 66 3.65 -4.80 0.00
N ALA A 67 3.17 -4.51 1.22
CA ALA A 67 3.98 -4.53 2.43
C ALA A 67 4.54 -5.93 2.72
N LEU A 68 3.72 -6.98 2.55
CA LEU A 68 4.16 -8.37 2.63
C LEU A 68 5.24 -8.70 1.59
N LYS A 69 5.01 -8.32 0.33
CA LYS A 69 5.94 -8.55 -0.79
C LYS A 69 7.27 -7.82 -0.56
N ALA A 70 7.23 -6.56 -0.13
CA ALA A 70 8.41 -5.77 0.16
C ALA A 70 9.24 -6.35 1.31
N ARG A 71 8.59 -6.82 2.40
CA ARG A 71 9.30 -7.54 3.48
C ARG A 71 9.97 -8.82 2.98
N ALA A 72 9.29 -9.59 2.13
CA ALA A 72 9.86 -10.81 1.54
C ALA A 72 11.07 -10.49 0.65
N TYR A 73 11.00 -9.41 -0.13
CA TYR A 73 12.11 -8.95 -0.96
C TYR A 73 13.28 -8.43 -0.14
N LEU A 74 13.05 -7.67 0.93
CA LEU A 74 14.11 -7.21 1.81
C LEU A 74 14.82 -8.39 2.48
N ARG A 75 14.08 -9.40 2.95
CA ARG A 75 14.68 -10.64 3.48
C ARG A 75 15.53 -11.37 2.45
N ARG A 76 15.16 -11.33 1.17
CA ARG A 76 15.91 -11.99 0.10
C ARG A 76 17.15 -11.21 -0.32
N GLN A 77 17.08 -9.88 -0.35
CA GLN A 77 18.18 -9.02 -0.80
C GLN A 77 19.18 -8.71 0.32
N ARG A 78 18.69 -8.41 1.54
CA ARG A 78 19.48 -8.02 2.72
C ARG A 78 18.90 -8.64 3.99
N PRO A 79 19.17 -9.94 4.25
CA PRO A 79 18.68 -10.63 5.43
C PRO A 79 19.09 -9.97 6.75
N ASP A 80 20.24 -9.29 6.77
CA ASP A 80 20.76 -8.52 7.89
C ASP A 80 19.85 -7.31 8.24
N LEU A 81 19.45 -6.53 7.24
CA LEU A 81 18.52 -5.40 7.42
C LEU A 81 17.11 -5.88 7.75
N ALA A 82 16.72 -7.05 7.20
CA ALA A 82 15.40 -7.61 7.48
C ALA A 82 15.20 -8.01 8.95
N LYS A 83 16.28 -8.24 9.72
CA LYS A 83 16.20 -8.44 11.18
C LYS A 83 15.75 -7.20 11.93
N ARG A 84 15.90 -6.02 11.30
CA ARG A 84 15.49 -4.71 11.85
C ARG A 84 14.05 -4.35 11.48
N LEU A 85 13.36 -5.21 10.72
CA LEU A 85 11.94 -5.01 10.41
C LEU A 85 11.11 -5.09 11.70
N VAL A 86 10.36 -4.03 11.95
CA VAL A 86 9.39 -4.00 13.05
C VAL A 86 7.97 -3.95 12.48
N PRO A 87 6.96 -4.40 13.25
CA PRO A 87 5.57 -4.31 12.82
C PRO A 87 5.18 -2.88 12.45
N ALA A 88 4.54 -2.74 11.30
CA ALA A 88 3.78 -1.56 10.90
C ALA A 88 2.30 -1.80 11.18
N ASP A 89 1.49 -0.74 11.18
CA ASP A 89 0.03 -0.83 11.30
C ASP A 89 -0.59 -1.25 9.95
N ASP A 90 -0.10 -2.37 9.42
CA ASP A 90 -0.63 -2.96 8.19
C ASP A 90 -1.99 -3.59 8.55
N TYR A 91 -3.06 -3.14 7.88
CA TYR A 91 -4.42 -3.70 7.86
C TYR A 91 -4.73 -4.74 8.93
N ARG A 92 -5.52 -4.36 9.93
CA ARG A 92 -5.79 -5.19 11.10
C ARG A 92 -6.59 -6.41 10.67
N LEU A 93 -6.11 -7.61 11.03
CA LEU A 93 -6.89 -8.85 10.92
C LEU A 93 -8.29 -8.63 11.54
N GLY A 94 -9.31 -8.46 10.71
CA GLY A 94 -10.67 -8.14 11.15
C GLY A 94 -11.35 -6.96 10.44
N GLU A 95 -10.62 -6.04 9.83
CA GLU A 95 -11.23 -4.84 9.22
C GLU A 95 -12.16 -5.16 8.02
N TRP A 96 -11.86 -6.18 7.21
CA TRP A 96 -12.73 -6.60 6.08
C TRP A 96 -13.76 -7.66 6.51
N LEU A 97 -13.68 -8.15 7.76
CA LEU A 97 -14.51 -9.27 8.20
C LEU A 97 -16.00 -8.90 8.24
N ILE A 98 -16.31 -7.62 8.51
CA ILE A 98 -17.66 -7.06 8.53
C ILE A 98 -18.10 -6.60 7.13
N VAL A 99 -17.17 -6.12 6.31
CA VAL A 99 -17.48 -5.62 4.96
C VAL A 99 -17.92 -6.76 4.03
N LYS A 100 -17.33 -7.95 4.15
CA LYS A 100 -17.71 -9.14 3.38
C LYS A 100 -19.18 -9.54 3.53
N PRO A 101 -19.74 -9.73 4.74
CA PRO A 101 -21.16 -10.07 4.89
C PRO A 101 -22.08 -8.91 4.49
N LEU A 102 -21.69 -7.66 4.70
CA LEU A 102 -22.48 -6.50 4.24
C LEU A 102 -22.57 -6.43 2.71
N LEU A 103 -21.46 -6.65 2.00
CA LEU A 103 -21.44 -6.73 0.54
C LEU A 103 -22.26 -7.93 0.03
N ALA A 104 -22.18 -9.07 0.71
CA ALA A 104 -22.99 -10.24 0.35
C ALA A 104 -24.49 -9.96 0.54
N LEU A 105 -24.88 -9.28 1.62
CA LEU A 105 -26.27 -8.91 1.89
C LEU A 105 -26.78 -7.87 0.88
N TYR A 106 -25.95 -6.86 0.56
CA TYR A 106 -26.26 -5.87 -0.47
C TYR A 106 -26.42 -6.53 -1.85
N GLY A 107 -25.51 -7.41 -2.23
CA GLY A 107 -25.59 -8.18 -3.47
C GLY A 107 -26.87 -9.01 -3.55
N LEU A 108 -27.24 -9.68 -2.46
CA LEU A 108 -28.48 -10.44 -2.38
C LEU A 108 -29.73 -9.54 -2.50
N TRP A 109 -29.69 -8.36 -1.91
CA TRP A 109 -30.78 -7.37 -2.01
C TRP A 109 -30.92 -6.82 -3.44
N THR A 110 -29.80 -6.50 -4.11
CA THR A 110 -29.83 -6.04 -5.50
C THR A 110 -30.30 -7.12 -6.48
N LEU A 111 -29.96 -8.39 -6.24
CA LEU A 111 -30.43 -9.51 -7.07
C LEU A 111 -31.93 -9.74 -6.92
N ARG A 112 -32.49 -9.55 -5.72
CA ARG A 112 -33.96 -9.61 -5.52
C ARG A 112 -34.71 -8.50 -6.27
N GLY A 113 -34.11 -7.32 -6.39
CA GLY A 113 -34.70 -6.23 -7.18
C GLY A 113 -34.70 -6.50 -8.69
N LEU A 114 -33.72 -7.25 -9.19
CA LEU A 114 -33.63 -7.64 -10.60
C LEU A 114 -34.70 -8.68 -10.98
N GLU A 115 -35.01 -9.65 -10.10
CA GLU A 115 -36.10 -10.62 -10.34
C GLU A 115 -37.47 -9.94 -10.51
N ASP A 116 -37.71 -8.83 -9.80
CA ASP A 116 -38.96 -8.07 -9.88
C ASP A 116 -39.07 -7.23 -11.17
N ASP A 117 -37.94 -6.70 -11.68
CA ASP A 117 -37.89 -5.94 -12.94
C ASP A 117 -37.91 -6.85 -14.18
N GLU A 118 -37.26 -8.02 -14.13
CA GLU A 118 -37.35 -9.05 -15.19
C GLU A 118 -38.79 -9.58 -15.34
N ARG A 119 -39.54 -9.67 -14.23
CA ARG A 119 -40.96 -10.07 -14.24
C ARG A 119 -41.89 -9.03 -14.89
N LYS A 120 -41.56 -7.74 -14.84
CA LYS A 120 -42.38 -6.66 -15.41
C LYS A 120 -42.20 -6.48 -16.91
N ASN A 121 -41.06 -6.86 -17.47
CA ASN A 121 -40.78 -6.75 -18.91
C ASN A 121 -41.25 -7.95 -19.75
N SER A 122 -41.92 -8.95 -19.15
CA SER A 122 -42.44 -10.14 -19.83
C SER A 122 -43.97 -10.18 -19.96
N LEU A 123 -44.65 -9.02 -19.88
CA LEU A 123 -46.10 -8.89 -20.09
C LEU A 123 -46.42 -8.03 -21.31
#